data_AF-A0A5N6GRR3-F1
#
_entry.id   AF-A0A5N6GRR3-F1
#
_cell.length_a   1.000
_cell.length_b   1.000
_cell.length_c   1.000
_cell.angle_alpha   90.00
_cell.angle_beta   90.00
_cell.angle_gamma   90.00
#
_symmetry.space_group_name_H-M   'P 1'
#
loop_
_entity.id
_entity.type
_entity.pdbx_description
1 polymer ?
#
loop_
_entity_poly.entity_id
_entity_poly.type
_entity_poly.pdbx_seq_one_letter_code
_entity_poly.pdbx_strand_id
1 'polypeptide(L)'
;MHFISVVILSFLSALAAAEPDVKMVDFTVNCKTWKIASHTLEATCPDWDGNYKDSSLDLNQCYTYNQDFQLEFKVGGAAFDTCISCELETDLKKPPLLTCDCMEGGDIMPVWGHTRSTNTTLDSNVFNRNGQLICRSSIHDDHE
;
A
#
# COMPACT_ATOMS: atom_id res chain seq x y z
N MET A 1 49.99 -44.39 -30.99
CA MET A 1 49.35 -43.07 -30.87
C MET A 1 48.09 -43.25 -30.02
N HIS A 2 48.12 -42.85 -28.76
CA HIS A 2 46.97 -42.89 -27.85
C HIS A 2 46.69 -41.45 -27.44
N PHE A 3 45.56 -40.91 -27.89
CA PHE A 3 45.05 -39.61 -27.44
C PHE A 3 44.12 -39.88 -26.26
N ILE A 4 44.52 -39.40 -25.08
CA ILE A 4 43.70 -39.43 -23.86
C ILE A 4 42.86 -38.15 -23.89
N SER A 5 41.56 -38.30 -24.20
CA SER A 5 40.57 -37.23 -24.07
C SER A 5 40.24 -37.02 -22.60
N VAL A 6 40.59 -35.86 -22.05
CA VAL A 6 40.14 -35.40 -20.73
C VAL A 6 38.88 -34.56 -20.94
N VAL A 7 37.73 -35.13 -20.60
CA VAL A 7 36.43 -34.43 -20.58
C VAL A 7 36.26 -33.81 -19.19
N ILE A 8 36.47 -32.49 -19.09
CA ILE A 8 36.21 -31.72 -17.87
C ILE A 8 34.72 -31.38 -17.85
N LEU A 9 33.93 -32.11 -17.05
CA LEU A 9 32.55 -31.75 -16.73
C LEU A 9 32.56 -30.61 -15.71
N SER A 10 32.37 -29.39 -16.20
CA SER A 10 32.15 -28.19 -15.39
C SER A 10 30.74 -28.25 -14.80
N PHE A 11 30.62 -28.63 -13.52
CA PHE A 11 29.39 -28.44 -12.75
C PHE A 11 29.25 -26.94 -12.44
N LEU A 12 28.45 -26.22 -13.22
CA LEU A 12 27.94 -24.92 -12.82
C LEU A 12 26.91 -25.16 -11.70
N SER A 13 27.32 -24.92 -10.46
CA SER A 13 26.40 -24.77 -9.34
C SER A 13 25.62 -23.47 -9.54
N ALA A 14 24.41 -23.57 -10.10
CA ALA A 14 23.46 -22.46 -10.10
C ALA A 14 23.03 -22.24 -8.64
N LEU A 15 23.57 -21.20 -8.00
CA LEU A 15 23.07 -20.74 -6.72
C LEU A 15 21.74 -20.02 -7.01
N ALA A 16 20.64 -20.74 -6.87
CA ALA A 16 19.32 -20.12 -6.85
C ALA A 16 19.28 -19.20 -5.63
N ALA A 17 19.32 -17.89 -5.85
CA ALA A 17 18.97 -16.91 -4.84
C ALA A 17 17.48 -17.13 -4.56
N ALA A 18 17.16 -17.82 -3.47
CA ALA A 18 15.80 -17.85 -2.95
C ALA A 18 15.45 -16.40 -2.61
N GLU A 19 14.53 -15.82 -3.36
CA GLU A 19 14.00 -14.50 -3.03
C GLU A 19 13.40 -14.60 -1.62
N PRO A 20 13.79 -13.70 -0.70
CA PRO A 20 13.25 -13.73 0.65
C PRO A 20 11.74 -13.54 0.54
N ASP A 21 11.00 -14.53 1.05
CA ASP A 21 9.55 -14.53 1.16
C ASP A 21 9.12 -13.16 1.71
N VAL A 22 8.48 -12.34 0.85
CA VAL A 22 8.23 -10.93 1.14
C VAL A 22 7.18 -10.86 2.23
N LYS A 23 7.63 -10.84 3.49
CA LYS A 23 6.75 -10.78 4.65
C LYS A 23 6.07 -9.41 4.70
N MET A 24 4.84 -9.39 4.23
CA MET A 24 3.92 -8.28 4.45
C MET A 24 3.20 -8.47 5.77
N VAL A 25 3.09 -7.39 6.52
CA VAL A 25 2.31 -7.34 7.74
C VAL A 25 1.36 -6.16 7.63
N ASP A 26 0.12 -6.34 8.03
CA ASP A 26 -0.83 -5.23 8.18
C ASP A 26 -0.16 -4.12 9.00
N PHE A 27 -0.19 -2.90 8.46
CA PHE A 27 0.51 -1.77 9.08
C PHE A 27 0.01 -1.49 10.51
N THR A 28 -1.26 -1.79 10.80
CA THR A 28 -1.87 -1.59 12.12
C THR A 28 -1.27 -2.51 13.18
N VAL A 29 -0.72 -3.66 12.75
CA VAL A 29 -0.18 -4.69 13.64
C VAL A 29 1.22 -4.33 14.12
N ASN A 30 2.06 -3.76 13.26
CA ASN A 30 3.49 -3.58 13.58
C ASN A 30 4.04 -2.17 13.39
N CYS A 31 3.34 -1.27 12.68
CA CYS A 31 3.71 0.14 12.65
C CYS A 31 3.17 0.87 13.88
N LYS A 32 3.80 1.99 14.20
CA LYS A 32 3.45 2.88 15.30
C LYS A 32 3.18 4.28 14.76
N THR A 33 2.55 5.10 15.60
CA THR A 33 2.41 6.56 15.38
C THR A 33 1.90 6.90 13.99
N TRP A 34 0.82 6.23 13.58
CA TRP A 34 0.20 6.46 12.28
C TRP A 34 -0.86 7.55 12.35
N LYS A 35 -0.93 8.36 11.29
CA LYS A 35 -1.90 9.47 11.15
C LYS A 35 -2.08 9.77 9.66
N ILE A 36 -3.17 10.47 9.32
CA ILE A 36 -3.35 11.02 7.99
C ILE A 36 -3.02 12.52 7.99
N ALA A 37 -2.29 12.96 6.97
CA ALA A 37 -2.08 14.37 6.66
C ALA A 37 -2.55 14.60 5.22
N SER A 38 -3.75 15.19 5.07
CA SER A 38 -4.45 15.30 3.78
C SER A 38 -4.71 13.92 3.15
N HIS A 39 -3.97 13.53 2.12
CA HIS A 39 -4.05 12.23 1.45
C HIS A 39 -2.86 11.31 1.77
N THR A 40 -1.92 11.75 2.61
CA THR A 40 -0.74 10.96 2.95
C THR A 40 -0.95 10.26 4.29
N LEU A 41 -0.84 8.93 4.30
CA LEU A 41 -0.71 8.14 5.52
C LEU A 41 0.75 8.15 5.95
N GLU A 42 1.03 8.74 7.10
CA GLU A 42 2.34 8.71 7.74
C GLU A 42 2.33 7.65 8.86
N ALA A 43 3.39 6.86 8.98
CA ALA A 43 3.58 5.91 10.08
C ALA A 43 5.07 5.65 10.33
N THR A 44 5.40 5.11 11.50
CA THR A 44 6.74 4.61 11.79
C THR A 44 6.72 3.09 11.83
N CYS A 45 7.35 2.44 10.87
CA CYS A 45 7.26 1.01 10.62
C CYS A 45 8.61 0.28 10.84
N PRO A 46 8.62 -0.91 11.44
CA PRO A 46 9.84 -1.71 11.57
C PRO A 46 10.26 -2.29 10.23
N ASP A 47 11.55 -2.27 9.95
CA ASP A 47 12.20 -3.01 8.87
C ASP A 47 12.50 -4.47 9.26
N TRP A 48 13.10 -5.25 8.36
CA TRP A 48 13.43 -6.65 8.61
C TRP A 48 14.46 -6.86 9.73
N ASP A 49 15.28 -5.85 10.01
CA ASP A 49 16.23 -5.85 11.12
C ASP A 49 15.57 -5.40 12.44
N GLY A 50 14.28 -5.03 12.41
CA GLY A 50 13.52 -4.53 13.54
C GLY A 50 13.74 -3.05 13.84
N ASN A 51 14.49 -2.32 13.00
CA ASN A 51 14.68 -0.88 13.14
C ASN A 51 13.44 -0.15 12.65
N TYR A 52 12.97 0.81 13.45
CA TYR A 52 11.80 1.62 13.10
C TYR A 52 12.21 2.77 12.19
N LYS A 53 11.52 2.91 11.06
CA LYS A 53 11.72 3.96 10.06
C LYS A 53 10.41 4.71 9.82
N ASP A 54 10.52 6.01 9.60
CA ASP A 54 9.38 6.79 9.14
C ASP A 54 9.06 6.43 7.69
N SER A 55 7.78 6.25 7.42
CA SER A 55 7.26 5.91 6.11
C SER A 55 6.01 6.72 5.82
N SER A 56 5.83 7.06 4.55
CA SER A 56 4.66 7.76 4.04
C SER A 56 4.09 7.01 2.84
N LEU A 57 2.77 6.97 2.74
CA LEU A 57 2.06 6.41 1.59
C LEU A 57 1.00 7.41 1.14
N ASP A 58 1.09 7.85 -0.11
CA ASP A 58 0.02 8.60 -0.74
C ASP A 58 -1.17 7.65 -1.01
N LEU A 59 -2.29 7.90 -0.34
CA LEU A 59 -3.46 7.04 -0.42
C LEU A 59 -4.18 7.13 -1.77
N ASN A 60 -3.89 8.13 -2.62
CA ASN A 60 -4.30 8.08 -4.03
C ASN A 60 -3.75 6.82 -4.73
N GLN A 61 -2.56 6.34 -4.32
CA GLN A 61 -1.99 5.11 -4.88
C GLN A 61 -2.82 3.86 -4.56
N CYS A 62 -3.65 3.91 -3.52
CA CYS A 62 -4.42 2.75 -3.05
C CYS A 62 -5.94 2.88 -3.26
N TYR A 63 -6.47 4.09 -3.38
CA TYR A 63 -7.91 4.32 -3.35
C TYR A 63 -8.40 5.17 -4.52
N THR A 64 -9.58 4.81 -5.01
CA THR A 64 -10.39 5.59 -5.94
C THR A 64 -11.74 5.91 -5.28
N TYR A 65 -12.55 6.73 -5.95
CA TYR A 65 -13.99 6.76 -5.70
C TYR A 65 -14.73 6.04 -6.83
N ASN A 66 -15.90 5.49 -6.53
CA ASN A 66 -16.78 4.86 -7.51
C ASN A 66 -17.92 5.81 -7.96
N GLN A 67 -18.77 5.34 -8.88
CA GLN A 67 -19.90 6.13 -9.41
C GLN A 67 -20.97 6.48 -8.35
N ASP A 68 -20.96 5.79 -7.21
CA ASP A 68 -21.84 6.05 -6.07
C ASP A 68 -21.19 6.98 -5.03
N PHE A 69 -20.03 7.56 -5.37
CA PHE A 69 -19.25 8.47 -4.53
C PHE A 69 -18.74 7.82 -3.24
N GLN A 70 -18.46 6.52 -3.32
CA GLN A 70 -17.88 5.76 -2.21
C GLN A 70 -16.39 5.52 -2.45
N LEU A 71 -15.60 5.63 -1.37
CA LEU A 71 -14.20 5.22 -1.39
C LEU A 71 -14.09 3.72 -1.63
N GLU A 72 -13.29 3.35 -2.61
CA GLU A 72 -13.04 1.97 -3.00
C GLU A 72 -11.54 1.74 -3.14
N PHE A 73 -11.08 0.55 -2.72
CA PHE A 73 -9.70 0.16 -2.93
C PHE A 73 -9.46 -0.14 -4.41
N LYS A 74 -8.54 0.62 -5.02
CA LYS A 74 -8.10 0.43 -6.40
C LYS A 74 -6.73 1.07 -6.55
N VAL A 75 -5.75 0.30 -7.03
CA VAL A 75 -4.39 0.81 -7.26
C VAL A 75 -4.38 1.92 -8.29
N GLY A 76 -3.55 2.93 -8.04
CA GLY A 76 -3.39 4.05 -8.95
C GLY A 76 -4.68 4.85 -9.13
N GLY A 77 -5.48 4.93 -8.07
CA GLY A 77 -6.66 5.78 -8.04
C GLY A 77 -6.30 7.26 -7.88
N ALA A 78 -7.36 8.05 -7.76
CA ALA A 78 -7.28 9.49 -7.52
C ALA A 78 -8.42 9.93 -6.59
N ALA A 79 -8.69 9.12 -5.55
CA ALA A 79 -9.76 9.37 -4.59
C ALA A 79 -9.75 10.81 -4.06
N PHE A 80 -8.57 11.35 -3.75
CA PHE A 80 -8.43 12.63 -3.07
C PHE A 80 -8.44 13.84 -4.01
N ASP A 81 -8.62 13.64 -5.32
CA ASP A 81 -8.95 14.72 -6.26
C ASP A 81 -10.39 15.20 -6.09
N THR A 82 -11.28 14.32 -5.59
CA THR A 82 -12.71 14.59 -5.39
C THR A 82 -13.16 14.45 -3.94
N CYS A 83 -12.44 13.65 -3.14
CA CYS A 83 -12.68 13.50 -1.72
C CYS A 83 -11.87 14.51 -0.90
N ILE A 84 -12.57 15.23 -0.04
CA ILE A 84 -12.04 16.25 0.87
C ILE A 84 -12.32 15.87 2.32
N SER A 85 -11.77 16.64 3.26
CA SER A 85 -12.04 16.50 4.70
C SER A 85 -11.81 15.09 5.22
N CYS A 86 -10.74 14.43 4.76
CA CYS A 86 -10.42 13.08 5.16
C CYS A 86 -9.82 13.02 6.56
N GLU A 87 -10.41 12.20 7.42
CA GLU A 87 -9.98 11.96 8.80
C GLU A 87 -9.84 10.46 9.04
N LEU A 88 -8.86 10.10 9.85
CA LEU A 88 -8.59 8.72 10.21
C LEU A 88 -8.96 8.51 11.68
N GLU A 89 -10.05 7.79 11.93
CA GLU A 89 -10.46 7.45 13.29
C GLU A 89 -9.57 6.33 13.85
N THR A 90 -8.90 6.63 14.97
CA THR A 90 -7.92 5.74 15.59
C THR A 90 -8.43 5.24 16.95
N ASP A 91 -9.40 4.32 16.95
CA ASP A 91 -9.80 3.60 18.17
C ASP A 91 -8.93 2.34 18.32
N LEU A 92 -8.19 2.20 19.42
CA LEU A 92 -7.35 1.04 19.71
C LEU A 92 -8.12 -0.30 19.73
N LYS A 93 -9.47 -0.26 19.79
CA LYS A 93 -10.33 -1.44 19.80
C LYS A 93 -10.95 -1.78 18.44
N LYS A 94 -10.72 -0.95 17.42
CA LYS A 94 -11.33 -1.10 16.10
C LYS A 94 -10.27 -0.94 14.99
N PRO A 95 -10.52 -1.50 13.81
CA PRO A 95 -9.74 -1.16 12.63
C PRO A 95 -9.73 0.36 12.38
N PRO A 96 -8.63 0.94 11.88
CA PRO A 96 -8.60 2.33 11.45
C PRO A 96 -9.64 2.59 10.36
N LEU A 97 -10.56 3.52 10.64
CA LEU A 97 -11.61 3.90 9.71
C LEU A 97 -11.25 5.24 9.08
N LEU A 98 -10.95 5.22 7.78
CA LEU A 98 -10.79 6.43 6.99
C LEU A 98 -12.19 6.92 6.61
N THR A 99 -12.51 8.15 7.01
CA THR A 99 -13.76 8.82 6.64
C THR A 99 -13.41 10.04 5.80
N CYS A 100 -14.11 10.25 4.70
CA CYS A 100 -13.92 11.39 3.81
C CYS A 100 -15.28 11.91 3.31
N ASP A 101 -15.31 13.16 2.89
CA ASP A 101 -16.45 13.76 2.20
C ASP A 101 -16.13 13.87 0.71
N CYS A 102 -16.80 13.07 -0.12
CA CYS A 102 -16.54 13.04 -1.57
C CYS A 102 -17.56 13.87 -2.35
N MET A 103 -17.10 14.65 -3.32
CA MET A 103 -17.97 15.49 -4.14
C MET A 103 -18.86 14.64 -5.05
N GLU A 104 -20.17 14.88 -4.98
CA GLU A 104 -21.17 14.31 -5.88
C GLU A 104 -21.01 14.91 -7.27
N GLY A 105 -20.84 14.07 -8.29
CA GLY A 105 -20.70 14.47 -9.70
C GLY A 105 -19.26 14.54 -10.25
N GLY A 106 -18.23 14.34 -9.43
CA GLY A 106 -16.83 14.25 -9.90
C GLY A 106 -16.26 15.53 -10.52
N ASP A 107 -17.00 16.64 -10.48
CA ASP A 107 -16.54 17.92 -10.99
C ASP A 107 -15.53 18.54 -10.01
N ILE A 108 -14.38 18.95 -10.56
CA ILE A 108 -13.18 19.43 -9.84
C ILE A 108 -13.36 20.88 -9.31
N MET A 109 -14.59 21.41 -9.27
CA MET A 109 -14.85 22.79 -8.86
C MET A 109 -15.91 22.88 -7.74
N PRO A 110 -15.53 23.32 -6.53
CA PRO A 110 -16.44 23.47 -5.42
C PRO A 110 -17.14 24.82 -5.57
N VAL A 111 -18.16 24.90 -6.42
CA VAL A 111 -18.97 26.12 -6.44
C VAL A 111 -20.21 25.92 -5.56
N TRP A 112 -20.91 24.78 -5.61
CA TRP A 112 -22.00 24.40 -4.67
C TRP A 112 -22.27 22.89 -4.66
N GLY A 113 -21.24 22.05 -4.83
CA GLY A 113 -21.40 20.59 -4.94
C GLY A 113 -21.86 19.98 -3.61
N HIS A 114 -22.86 19.10 -3.67
CA HIS A 114 -23.20 18.25 -2.54
C HIS A 114 -22.03 17.30 -2.27
N THR A 115 -21.63 17.17 -1.01
CA THR A 115 -20.68 16.14 -0.60
C THR A 115 -21.43 14.97 0.03
N ARG A 116 -20.91 13.77 -0.19
CA ARG A 116 -21.37 12.56 0.46
C ARG A 116 -20.25 12.02 1.35
N SER A 117 -20.57 11.83 2.63
CA SER A 117 -19.66 11.18 3.54
C SER A 117 -19.56 9.68 3.21
N THR A 118 -18.33 9.19 3.11
CA THR A 118 -17.99 7.79 2.86
C THR A 118 -16.89 7.36 3.81
N ASN A 119 -16.81 6.05 4.08
CA ASN A 119 -15.78 5.48 4.91
C ASN A 119 -15.28 4.15 4.38
N THR A 120 -14.05 3.81 4.73
CA THR A 120 -13.39 2.56 4.37
C THR A 120 -12.32 2.22 5.41
N THR A 121 -11.93 0.95 5.52
CA THR A 121 -10.84 0.54 6.40
C THR A 121 -9.51 0.45 5.64
N LEU A 122 -8.41 0.75 6.34
CA LEU A 122 -7.06 0.69 5.77
C LEU A 122 -6.36 -0.65 6.00
N ASP A 123 -6.74 -1.37 7.06
CA ASP A 123 -6.11 -2.59 7.58
C ASP A 123 -5.97 -3.73 6.55
N SER A 124 -6.96 -3.87 5.66
CA SER A 124 -6.95 -4.91 4.63
C SER A 124 -6.19 -4.52 3.36
N ASN A 125 -5.77 -3.26 3.21
CA ASN A 125 -5.31 -2.72 1.94
C ASN A 125 -3.95 -2.02 2.02
N VAL A 126 -3.49 -1.68 3.22
CA VAL A 126 -2.18 -1.05 3.47
C VAL A 126 -1.33 -1.98 4.32
N PHE A 127 -0.08 -2.17 3.90
CA PHE A 127 0.85 -3.10 4.54
C PHE A 127 2.19 -2.42 4.80
N ASN A 128 2.90 -2.92 5.81
CA ASN A 128 4.32 -2.68 5.98
C ASN A 128 5.13 -3.75 5.25
N ARG A 129 6.00 -3.31 4.35
CA ARG A 129 7.05 -4.10 3.70
C ARG A 129 8.41 -3.50 4.02
N ASN A 130 9.16 -4.15 4.91
CA ASN A 130 10.54 -3.76 5.26
C ASN A 130 10.69 -2.28 5.69
N GLY A 131 9.75 -1.78 6.50
CA GLY A 131 9.74 -0.40 6.97
C GLY A 131 9.09 0.58 6.00
N GLN A 132 8.52 0.11 4.89
CA GLN A 132 7.82 0.92 3.89
C GLN A 132 6.33 0.56 3.85
N LEU A 133 5.47 1.57 3.94
CA LEU A 133 4.03 1.45 3.69
C LEU A 133 3.78 1.24 2.19
N ILE A 134 2.96 0.23 1.86
CA ILE A 134 2.56 -0.10 0.49
C ILE A 134 1.07 -0.46 0.42
N CYS A 135 0.46 -0.31 -0.75
CA CYS A 135 -0.87 -0.86 -1.02
C CYS A 135 -0.78 -2.39 -1.25
N ARG A 136 -1.88 -3.14 -1.03
CA ARG A 136 -2.01 -4.55 -1.44
C ARG A 136 -1.68 -4.77 -2.93
N SER A 137 -1.99 -3.73 -3.71
CA SER A 137 -1.96 -3.62 -5.17
C SER A 137 -0.65 -3.94 -5.86
N SER A 138 0.44 -3.47 -5.26
CA SER A 138 1.76 -3.33 -5.88
C SER A 138 2.52 -4.67 -6.02
N ILE A 139 1.78 -5.77 -6.14
CA ILE A 139 2.27 -7.15 -6.04
C ILE A 139 1.66 -8.05 -7.13
N HIS A 140 0.77 -7.51 -7.99
CA HIS A 140 0.11 -8.29 -9.04
C HIS A 140 0.49 -7.89 -10.48
N ASP A 141 1.65 -7.28 -10.68
CA ASP A 141 2.15 -6.88 -12.01
C ASP A 141 3.50 -7.54 -12.39
N ASP A 142 3.79 -8.77 -11.94
CA ASP A 142 4.98 -9.52 -12.41
C ASP A 142 4.68 -10.91 -12.99
N HIS A 143 3.41 -11.27 -13.23
CA HIS A 143 3.07 -12.49 -13.98
C HIS A 143 1.86 -12.27 -14.90
N GLU A 144 2.12 -11.67 -16.07
CA GLU A 144 1.38 -11.99 -17.31
C GLU A 144 1.69 -13.42 -17.78
#